data_AF-A0A957TVS5-F1
#
_entry.id   AF-A0A957TVS5-F1
#
_cell.length_a   1.000
_cell.length_b   1.000
_cell.length_c   1.000
_cell.angle_alpha   90.00
_cell.angle_beta   90.00
_cell.angle_gamma   90.00
#
_symmetry.space_group_name_H-M   'P 1'
#
loop_
_entity.id
_entity.type
_entity.pdbx_description
1 polymer ?
#
loop_
_entity_poly.entity_id
_entity_poly.type
_entity_poly.pdbx_seq_one_letter_code
_entity_poly.pdbx_strand_id
1 'polypeptide(L)' 'MAKTTSSSLWRNRDFCKLWMAQTISTIGSKVSFLALPLTAVLVLDATPAQMGYLSAAGALPGLLLGLFAGVWVD' A
#
# COMPACT_ATOMS: atom_id res chain seq x y z
N MET A 1 38.25 -12.60 -15.02
CA MET A 1 37.83 -11.49 -14.14
C MET A 1 36.94 -10.55 -14.96
N ALA A 2 35.62 -10.78 -14.97
CA ALA A 2 34.69 -10.03 -15.81
C ALA A 2 34.28 -8.72 -15.11
N LYS A 3 34.45 -7.59 -15.80
CA LYS A 3 34.10 -6.26 -15.32
C LYS A 3 32.59 -6.08 -15.47
N THR A 4 31.82 -6.29 -14.41
CA THR A 4 30.40 -5.90 -14.36
C THR A 4 30.33 -4.38 -14.41
N THR A 5 30.27 -3.82 -15.61
CA THR A 5 29.87 -2.44 -15.83
C THR A 5 28.44 -2.27 -15.34
N SER A 6 28.30 -1.82 -14.09
CA SER A 6 27.01 -1.47 -13.48
C SER A 6 26.39 -0.33 -14.29
N SER A 7 25.48 -0.67 -15.21
CA SER A 7 24.66 0.33 -15.88
C SER A 7 23.74 0.94 -14.83
N SER A 8 23.74 2.27 -14.71
CA SER A 8 22.85 3.00 -13.80
C SER A 8 21.40 2.54 -13.98
N LEU A 9 20.74 2.13 -12.89
CA LEU A 9 19.33 1.67 -12.89
C LEU A 9 18.37 2.74 -13.42
N TRP A 10 18.73 4.02 -13.24
CA TRP A 10 17.99 5.16 -13.76
C TRP A 10 18.00 5.26 -15.30
N ARG A 11 18.90 4.52 -15.96
CA ARG A 11 18.95 4.38 -17.43
C ARG A 11 18.00 3.27 -17.91
N ASN A 12 17.58 2.37 -17.03
CA ASN A 12 16.67 1.28 -17.34
C ASN A 12 15.22 1.81 -17.27
N ARG A 13 14.56 1.86 -18.44
CA ARG A 13 13.20 2.43 -18.56
C ARG A 13 12.16 1.67 -17.74
N ASP A 14 12.29 0.34 -17.63
CA ASP A 14 11.32 -0.46 -16.88
C ASP A 14 11.50 -0.30 -15.39
N PHE A 15 12.74 -0.16 -14.91
CA PHE A 15 13.01 0.21 -13.53
C PHE A 15 12.40 1.58 -13.18
N CYS A 16 12.62 2.60 -14.01
CA CYS A 16 12.05 3.93 -13.76
C CYS A 16 10.51 3.92 -13.74
N LYS A 17 9.86 3.14 -14.62
CA LYS A 17 8.39 2.97 -14.60
C LYS A 17 7.92 2.33 -13.31
N LEU A 18 8.53 1.22 -12.90
CA LEU A 18 8.18 0.52 -11.66
C LEU A 18 8.42 1.40 -10.43
N TRP A 19 9.55 2.11 -10.39
CA TRP A 19 9.87 3.01 -9.29
C TRP A 19 8.85 4.15 -9.15
N MET A 20 8.46 4.78 -10.27
CA MET A 20 7.44 5.82 -10.27
C MET A 20 6.07 5.26 -9.86
N ALA A 21 5.65 4.14 -10.45
CA ALA A 21 4.38 3.50 -10.12
C ALA A 21 4.32 3.10 -8.63
N GLN A 22 5.39 2.51 -8.10
CA GLN A 22 5.47 2.11 -6.69
C GLN A 22 5.46 3.33 -5.76
N THR A 23 6.16 4.40 -6.13
CA THR A 23 6.17 5.65 -5.36
C THR A 23 4.77 6.24 -5.28
N ILE A 24 4.10 6.39 -6.43
CA ILE A 24 2.73 6.91 -6.51
C ILE A 24 1.76 6.02 -5.72
N SER A 25 1.85 4.70 -5.89
CA SER A 25 1.01 3.72 -5.18
C SER A 25 1.21 3.79 -3.66
N THR A 26 2.47 3.92 -3.21
CA THR A 26 2.80 4.01 -1.78
C THR A 26 2.27 5.31 -1.19
N ILE A 27 2.47 6.44 -1.88
CA ILE A 27 1.93 7.74 -1.45
C ILE A 27 0.41 7.69 -1.40
N GLY A 28 -0.24 7.22 -2.47
CA GLY A 28 -1.69 7.08 -2.53
C GLY A 28 -2.24 6.20 -1.41
N SER A 29 -1.56 5.10 -1.09
CA SER A 29 -1.93 4.23 0.03
C SER A 29 -1.86 4.96 1.38
N LYS A 30 -0.82 5.77 1.61
CA LYS A 30 -0.71 6.58 2.84
C LYS A 30 -1.76 7.67 2.91
N VAL A 31 -2.08 8.30 1.79
CA VAL A 31 -3.17 9.27 1.71
C VAL A 31 -4.50 8.61 2.03
N SER A 32 -4.85 7.49 1.39
CA SER A 32 -6.09 6.76 1.65
C SER A 32 -6.24 6.32 3.11
N PHE A 33 -5.13 5.91 3.75
CA PHE A 33 -5.10 5.53 5.15
C PHE A 33 -5.57 6.66 6.09
N LEU A 34 -5.32 7.91 5.73
CA LEU A 34 -5.77 9.08 6.49
C LEU A 34 -7.08 9.66 5.94
N ALA A 35 -7.24 9.69 4.63
CA ALA A 35 -8.39 10.29 3.96
C ALA A 35 -9.69 9.54 4.27
N LEU A 36 -9.67 8.20 4.30
CA LEU A 36 -10.87 7.41 4.62
C LEU A 36 -11.42 7.71 6.03
N PRO A 37 -10.63 7.61 7.12
CA PRO A 37 -11.14 7.91 8.46
C PRO A 37 -11.50 9.39 8.63
N LEU A 38 -10.75 10.31 8.02
CA LEU A 38 -11.09 11.74 8.06
C LEU A 38 -12.40 12.03 7.33
N THR A 39 -12.65 11.39 6.20
CA THR A 39 -13.92 11.54 5.47
C THR A 39 -15.07 10.96 6.28
N ALA A 40 -14.87 9.79 6.90
CA ALA A 40 -15.89 9.17 7.74
C ALA A 40 -16.34 10.09 8.88
N VAL A 41 -15.40 10.73 9.60
CA VAL A 41 -15.77 11.60 10.72
C VAL A 41 -16.21 13.00 10.28
N LEU A 42 -15.54 13.63 9.31
CA LEU A 42 -15.78 15.03 8.96
C LEU A 42 -16.92 15.23 7.97
N VAL A 43 -17.21 14.24 7.13
CA VAL A 43 -18.21 14.34 6.06
C VAL A 43 -19.43 13.47 6.35
N LEU A 44 -19.24 12.33 6.99
CA LEU A 44 -20.32 11.38 7.31
C LEU A 44 -20.74 11.40 8.79
N ASP A 45 -20.13 12.24 9.62
CA ASP A 45 -20.38 12.32 11.07
C ASP A 45 -20.34 10.94 11.76
N ALA A 46 -19.39 10.09 11.33
CA ALA A 46 -19.31 8.72 11.81
C ALA A 46 -19.10 8.65 13.33
N THR A 47 -19.90 7.81 13.97
CA THR A 47 -19.82 7.54 15.41
C THR A 47 -18.57 6.72 15.76
N PRO A 48 -18.13 6.72 17.04
CA PRO A 48 -16.98 5.92 17.46
C PRO A 48 -17.09 4.42 17.14
N ALA A 49 -18.29 3.84 17.23
CA ALA A 49 -18.53 2.45 16.88
C ALA A 49 -18.30 2.20 15.37
N GLN A 50 -18.78 3.10 14.50
CA GLN A 50 -18.55 3.02 13.06
C GLN A 50 -17.07 3.16 12.70
N MET A 51 -16.32 4.02 13.40
CA MET A 51 -14.86 4.12 13.24
C MET A 51 -14.14 2.83 13.66
N GLY A 52 -14.63 2.16 14.70
CA GLY A 52 -14.15 0.82 15.10
C GLY A 52 -14.36 -0.22 13.99
N TYR A 53 -15.57 -0.25 13.40
CA TYR A 53 -15.86 -1.14 12.27
C TYR A 53 -15.02 -0.81 11.03
N LEU A 54 -14.83 0.47 10.71
CA LEU A 54 -13.98 0.91 9.59
C LEU A 54 -12.53 0.43 9.76
N SER A 55 -12.01 0.53 10.99
CA SER A 55 -10.66 0.06 11.32
C SER A 55 -10.54 -1.46 11.18
N ALA A 56 -11.54 -2.20 11.69
CA ALA A 56 -11.60 -3.65 11.54
C ALA A 56 -11.69 -4.07 10.06
N ALA A 57 -12.52 -3.39 9.26
CA ALA A 57 -12.65 -3.62 7.83
C ALA A 57 -11.35 -3.35 7.06
N GLY A 58 -10.56 -2.35 7.49
CA GLY A 58 -9.24 -2.07 6.90
C GLY A 58 -8.20 -3.16 7.19
N ALA A 59 -8.25 -3.77 8.38
CA ALA A 59 -7.31 -4.82 8.79
C ALA A 59 -7.72 -6.23 8.31
N LEU A 60 -9.02 -6.47 8.16
CA LEU A 60 -9.60 -7.78 7.84
C LEU A 60 -8.98 -8.46 6.61
N PRO A 61 -8.84 -7.77 5.45
CA PRO A 61 -8.25 -8.39 4.27
C PRO A 61 -6.80 -8.82 4.50
N GLY A 62 -6.01 -7.99 5.19
CA GLY A 62 -4.62 -8.32 5.52
C GLY A 62 -4.53 -9.53 6.45
N LEU A 63 -5.43 -9.64 7.42
CA LEU A 63 -5.50 -10.77 8.33
C LEU A 63 -5.89 -12.06 7.60
N LEU A 64 -6.99 -12.01 6.83
CA LEU A 64 -7.52 -13.18 6.13
C LEU A 64 -6.57 -13.62 5.02
N LEU A 65 -6.24 -12.73 4.10
CA LEU A 65 -5.42 -13.07 2.94
C LEU A 65 -3.95 -13.26 3.30
N GLY A 66 -3.42 -12.48 4.26
CA GLY A 66 -2.02 -12.60 4.67
C GLY A 66 -1.72 -13.95 5.34
N LEU A 67 -2.66 -14.49 6.12
CA LEU A 67 -2.54 -15.82 6.72
C LEU A 67 -2.40 -16.91 5.65
N PHE A 68 -3.21 -16.86 4.59
CA PHE A 68 -3.11 -17.83 3.49
C PHE A 68 -1.92 -17.55 2.57
N ALA A 69 -1.62 -16.28 2.27
CA ALA A 69 -0.55 -15.90 1.36
C ALA A 69 0.83 -16.41 1.83
N GLY A 70 1.08 -16.44 3.15
CA GLY A 70 2.31 -16.99 3.70
C GLY A 70 2.54 -18.46 3.33
N VAL A 71 1.49 -19.28 3.35
CA VAL A 71 1.57 -20.71 2.97
C VAL A 71 1.74 -20.90 1.45
N TRP A 72 1.24 -19.96 0.65
CA TRP A 72 1.31 -20.06 -0.81
C TRP A 72 2.63 -19.55 -1.40
N VAL A 73 3.30 -18.63 -0.70
CA VAL A 73 4.54 -17.99 -1.18
C VAL A 73 5.80 -18.74 -0.74
N ASP A 74 5.74 -19.48 0.37
CA ASP A 74 6.80 -20.42 0.80
C ASP A 74 6.89 -21.64 -0.12
#